data_AF-A0A917GKZ3-F1
#
_entry.id   AF-A0A917GKZ3-F1
#
_cell.length_a   1.000
_cell.length_b   1.000
_cell.length_c   1.000
_cell.angle_alpha   90.00
_cell.angle_beta   90.00
_cell.angle_gamma   90.00
#
_symmetry.space_group_name_H-M   'P 1'
#
loop_
_entity.id
_entity.type
_entity.pdbx_description
1 polymer ?
#
loop_
_entity_poly.entity_id
_entity_poly.type
_entity_poly.pdbx_seq_one_letter_code
_entity_poly.pdbx_strand_id
1 'polypeptide(L)'
;MKKFLILLILLGTSSMISAQETAKNADKVIHATYDGYDGDGFYFINQKDNQKMLFVRISPPVLKKFDLMDDTSIGKLFEVSYDLEKVGNSEQPVIINLEKIYETDSNDD
;
A
#
# COMPACT_ATOMS: atom_id res chain seq x y z
N MET A 1 -60.28 26.36 28.86
CA MET A 1 -60.19 25.49 27.65
C MET A 1 -59.38 26.26 26.61
N LYS A 2 -58.27 25.83 26.01
CA LYS A 2 -57.54 24.57 25.88
C LYS A 2 -56.05 24.98 25.83
N LYS A 3 -55.25 24.42 26.73
CA LYS A 3 -54.09 23.56 26.42
C LYS A 3 -52.96 24.26 25.63
N PHE A 4 -51.86 24.48 26.35
CA PHE A 4 -50.49 24.27 25.89
C PHE A 4 -50.43 23.30 24.70
N LEU A 5 -49.79 23.73 23.61
CA LEU A 5 -49.02 22.80 22.78
C LEU A 5 -47.91 23.58 22.07
N ILE A 6 -46.76 23.67 22.73
CA ILE A 6 -45.48 23.74 22.05
C ILE A 6 -45.35 22.41 21.30
N LEU A 7 -45.21 22.43 19.97
CA LEU A 7 -44.57 21.33 19.28
C LEU A 7 -43.74 21.83 18.11
N LEU A 8 -42.53 22.20 18.49
CA LEU A 8 -41.26 22.09 17.77
C LEU A 8 -41.31 21.09 16.60
N ILE A 9 -41.30 21.61 15.37
CA ILE A 9 -40.98 20.83 14.17
C ILE A 9 -39.83 21.56 13.46
N LEU A 10 -38.65 21.52 14.07
CA LEU A 10 -37.39 21.57 13.32
C LEU A 10 -37.26 20.21 12.62
N LEU A 11 -37.87 20.06 11.44
CA LEU A 11 -37.44 19.03 10.52
C LEU A 11 -36.13 19.49 9.91
N GLY A 12 -35.03 19.21 10.62
CA GLY A 12 -33.71 19.24 10.05
C GLY A 12 -33.68 18.23 8.91
N THR A 13 -33.59 18.70 7.67
CA THR A 13 -33.17 17.87 6.56
C THR A 13 -31.70 17.57 6.80
N SER A 14 -31.45 16.47 7.49
CA SER A 14 -30.14 15.85 7.56
C SER A 14 -29.74 15.52 6.13
N SER A 15 -28.84 16.34 5.58
CA SER A 15 -28.11 16.04 4.37
C SER A 15 -27.49 14.67 4.55
N MET A 16 -27.98 13.66 3.81
CA MET A 16 -27.22 12.44 3.57
C MET A 16 -25.93 12.90 2.87
N ILE A 17 -24.88 13.10 3.66
CA ILE A 17 -23.52 13.06 3.16
C ILE A 17 -23.32 11.61 2.76
N SER A 18 -23.59 11.30 1.49
CA SER A 18 -23.03 10.12 0.86
C SER A 18 -21.53 10.32 0.92
N ALA A 19 -20.89 9.71 1.92
CA ALA A 19 -19.47 9.44 1.88
C ALA A 19 -19.29 8.49 0.70
N GLN A 20 -19.13 9.07 -0.49
CA GLN A 20 -18.48 8.37 -1.57
C GLN A 20 -17.07 8.14 -1.05
N GLU A 21 -16.86 6.99 -0.39
CA GLU A 21 -15.55 6.37 -0.31
C GLU A 21 -15.09 6.30 -1.77
N THR A 22 -14.29 7.27 -2.18
CA THR A 22 -13.33 7.05 -3.24
C THR A 22 -12.60 5.80 -2.79
N ALA A 23 -12.93 4.67 -3.41
CA ALA A 23 -12.12 3.48 -3.37
C ALA A 23 -10.76 3.90 -3.95
N LYS A 24 -9.92 4.49 -3.10
CA LYS A 24 -8.49 4.35 -3.25
C LYS A 24 -8.30 2.84 -3.30
N ASN A 25 -7.77 2.34 -4.40
CA ASN A 25 -7.31 0.97 -4.49
C ASN A 25 -6.57 0.70 -3.18
N ALA A 26 -7.07 -0.22 -2.36
CA ALA A 26 -6.46 -0.47 -1.06
C ALA A 26 -5.01 -0.88 -1.33
N ASP A 27 -4.05 -0.09 -0.84
CA ASP A 27 -2.63 -0.37 -0.94
C ASP A 27 -2.40 -1.84 -0.57
N LYS A 28 -1.85 -2.62 -1.49
CA LYS A 28 -1.57 -4.04 -1.23
C LYS A 28 -0.24 -4.12 -0.51
N VAL A 29 -0.23 -4.73 0.67
CA VAL A 29 0.98 -4.91 1.48
C VAL A 29 1.41 -6.38 1.44
N ILE A 30 2.69 -6.62 1.15
CA ILE A 30 3.30 -7.96 1.18
C ILE A 30 4.65 -7.92 1.90
N HIS A 31 5.06 -9.05 2.48
CA HIS A 31 6.43 -9.24 2.94
C HIS A 31 7.19 -10.00 1.85
N ALA A 32 8.27 -9.41 1.35
CA ALA A 32 9.01 -10.01 0.25
C ALA A 32 10.51 -9.73 0.34
N THR A 33 11.30 -10.71 -0.09
CA THR A 33 12.76 -10.58 -0.17
C THR A 33 13.15 -10.02 -1.53
N TYR A 34 13.97 -8.98 -1.53
CA TYR A 34 14.48 -8.41 -2.78
C TYR A 34 15.49 -9.35 -3.44
N ASP A 35 15.28 -9.65 -4.72
CA ASP A 35 16.00 -10.66 -5.51
C ASP A 35 16.87 -10.03 -6.62
N GLY A 36 16.88 -8.71 -6.75
CA GLY A 36 17.73 -7.98 -7.68
C GLY A 36 16.98 -7.21 -8.78
N TYR A 37 17.77 -6.58 -9.64
CA TYR A 37 17.38 -5.80 -10.82
C TYR A 37 18.13 -6.33 -12.04
N ASP A 38 17.44 -6.54 -13.17
CA ASP A 38 18.05 -7.09 -14.40
C ASP A 38 17.90 -6.21 -15.65
N GLY A 39 17.38 -4.99 -15.50
CA GLY A 39 17.04 -4.12 -16.62
C GLY A 39 15.54 -3.96 -16.82
N ASP A 40 14.78 -5.05 -16.68
CA ASP A 40 13.34 -5.10 -16.94
C ASP A 40 12.53 -4.65 -15.71
N GLY A 41 13.06 -4.83 -14.51
CA GLY A 41 12.51 -4.26 -13.28
C GLY A 41 13.09 -4.88 -12.02
N PHE A 42 12.41 -4.63 -10.90
CA PHE A 42 12.85 -5.03 -9.57
C PHE A 42 12.10 -6.28 -9.13
N TYR A 43 12.84 -7.33 -8.77
CA TYR A 43 12.27 -8.61 -8.39
C TYR A 43 12.17 -8.77 -6.88
N PHE A 44 11.06 -9.34 -6.45
CA PHE A 44 10.79 -9.66 -5.05
C PHE A 44 10.20 -11.06 -4.93
N ILE A 45 10.70 -11.87 -3.99
CA ILE A 45 10.12 -13.17 -3.65
C ILE A 45 9.18 -13.00 -2.48
N ASN A 46 7.89 -13.21 -2.71
CA ASN A 46 6.86 -13.11 -1.66
C ASN A 46 7.05 -14.21 -0.62
N GLN A 47 7.15 -13.83 0.66
CA GLN A 47 7.37 -14.78 1.76
C GLN A 47 6.18 -15.70 2.02
N LYS A 48 4.97 -15.32 1.58
CA LYS A 48 3.76 -16.10 1.84
C LYS A 48 3.65 -17.34 0.94
N ASP A 49 4.02 -17.20 -0.33
CA ASP A 49 3.78 -18.21 -1.37
C ASP A 49 5.01 -18.51 -2.25
N ASN A 50 6.15 -17.89 -1.95
CA ASN A 50 7.40 -17.98 -2.70
C ASN A 50 7.28 -17.59 -4.18
N GLN A 51 6.25 -16.83 -4.55
CA GLN A 51 6.11 -16.35 -5.91
C GLN A 51 7.02 -15.14 -6.16
N LYS A 52 7.69 -15.17 -7.31
CA LYS A 52 8.51 -14.05 -7.80
C LYS A 52 7.59 -13.00 -8.43
N MET A 53 7.65 -11.80 -7.88
CA MET A 53 6.93 -10.62 -8.35
C MET A 53 7.89 -9.65 -9.03
N LEU A 54 7.47 -9.09 -10.16
CA LEU A 54 8.19 -8.06 -10.90
C LEU A 54 7.52 -6.71 -10.72
N PHE A 55 8.27 -5.72 -10.28
CA PHE A 55 7.86 -4.33 -10.23
C PHE A 55 8.68 -3.53 -11.23
N VAL A 56 8.06 -3.09 -12.32
CA VAL A 56 8.72 -2.27 -13.35
C VAL A 56 8.83 -0.81 -12.90
N ARG A 57 7.94 -0.39 -11.99
CA ARG A 57 7.87 0.98 -11.51
C ARG A 57 7.93 1.03 -9.99
N ILE A 58 8.72 1.97 -9.50
CA ILE A 58 8.86 2.28 -8.07
C ILE A 58 8.67 3.79 -7.92
N SER A 59 7.97 4.18 -6.87
CA SER A 59 7.70 5.58 -6.58
C SER A 59 9.02 6.34 -6.30
N PRO A 60 9.15 7.60 -6.75
CA PRO A 60 10.34 8.40 -6.47
C PRO A 60 10.71 8.51 -4.97
N PRO A 61 9.75 8.58 -4.02
CA PRO A 61 10.09 8.55 -2.58
C PRO A 61 10.84 7.31 -2.13
N VAL A 62 10.55 6.13 -2.68
CA VAL A 62 11.23 4.88 -2.34
C VAL A 62 12.65 4.88 -2.90
N LEU A 63 12.83 5.27 -4.16
CA LEU A 63 14.15 5.35 -4.81
C LEU A 63 15.11 6.37 -4.17
N LYS A 64 14.58 7.35 -3.43
CA LYS A 64 15.41 8.29 -2.65
C LYS A 64 15.96 7.67 -1.37
N LYS A 65 15.30 6.64 -0.83
CA LYS A 65 15.66 5.99 0.44
C LYS A 65 16.45 4.71 0.22
N PHE A 66 16.16 3.99 -0.86
CA PHE A 66 16.73 2.70 -1.17
C PHE A 66 17.35 2.75 -2.56
N ASP A 67 18.65 2.47 -2.63
CA ASP A 67 19.27 2.08 -3.88
C ASP A 67 18.96 0.60 -4.10
N LEU A 68 18.05 0.35 -5.05
CA LEU A 68 17.64 -0.99 -5.49
C LEU A 68 18.25 -1.32 -6.85
N MET A 69 19.18 -0.51 -7.36
CA MET A 69 19.93 -0.86 -8.57
C MET A 69 21.27 -1.51 -8.22
N ASP A 70 21.71 -1.36 -6.96
CA ASP A 70 22.86 -2.08 -6.44
C ASP A 70 22.49 -3.44 -5.83
N ASP A 71 23.50 -4.29 -5.74
CA ASP A 71 23.35 -5.63 -5.16
C ASP A 71 23.31 -5.59 -3.62
N THR A 72 23.49 -4.43 -2.98
CA THR A 72 23.59 -4.35 -1.51
C THR A 72 22.30 -4.73 -0.83
N SER A 73 21.17 -4.59 -1.53
CA SER A 73 19.84 -4.91 -1.01
C SER A 73 19.40 -6.33 -1.26
N ILE A 74 20.12 -7.11 -2.09
CA ILE A 74 19.76 -8.49 -2.42
C ILE A 74 19.69 -9.34 -1.14
N GLY A 75 18.64 -10.14 -1.02
CA GLY A 75 18.39 -10.99 0.14
C GLY A 75 17.76 -10.28 1.34
N LYS A 76 17.64 -8.94 1.34
CA LYS A 76 16.96 -8.22 2.43
C LYS A 76 15.45 -8.40 2.35
N LEU A 77 14.83 -8.57 3.51
CA LEU A 77 13.38 -8.64 3.67
C LEU A 77 12.78 -7.24 3.80
N PHE A 78 11.68 -7.02 3.08
CA PHE A 78 10.94 -5.77 3.10
C PHE A 78 9.45 -5.99 3.29
N GLU A 79 8.80 -5.03 3.96
CA GLU A 79 7.39 -4.75 3.76
C GLU A 79 7.24 -3.88 2.50
N VAL A 80 6.56 -4.42 1.48
CA VAL A 80 6.32 -3.78 0.19
C VAL A 80 4.87 -3.35 0.14
N SER A 81 4.62 -2.03 0.13
CA SER A 81 3.29 -1.49 -0.18
C SER A 81 3.25 -1.09 -1.65
N TYR A 82 2.29 -1.60 -2.40
CA TYR A 82 2.14 -1.32 -3.83
C TYR A 82 0.70 -1.05 -4.25
N ASP A 83 0.58 -0.24 -5.29
CA ASP A 83 -0.68 0.05 -5.97
C ASP A 83 -0.71 -0.58 -7.36
N LEU A 84 -1.91 -0.75 -7.90
CA LEU A 84 -2.12 -1.10 -9.30
C LEU A 84 -2.41 0.18 -10.09
N GLU A 85 -1.48 0.56 -10.96
CA GLU A 85 -1.67 1.68 -11.88
C GLU A 85 -2.10 1.20 -13.26
N LYS A 86 -3.08 1.87 -13.86
CA LYS A 86 -3.52 1.58 -15.22
C LYS A 86 -2.51 2.13 -16.24
N VAL A 87 -1.87 1.22 -16.97
CA VAL A 87 -0.97 1.51 -18.09
C VAL A 87 -1.60 0.96 -19.37
N GLY A 88 -2.22 1.86 -20.15
CA GLY A 88 -3.00 1.49 -21.32
C GLY A 88 -4.23 0.65 -20.95
N ASN A 89 -4.28 -0.59 -21.46
CA ASN A 89 -5.33 -1.57 -21.16
C ASN A 89 -4.91 -2.61 -20.10
N SER A 90 -3.78 -2.39 -19.43
CA SER A 90 -3.24 -3.27 -18.39
C SER A 90 -3.12 -2.54 -17.05
N GLU A 91 -3.14 -3.28 -15.95
CA GLU A 91 -2.75 -2.78 -14.63
C GLU A 91 -1.36 -3.29 -14.30
N GLN A 92 -0.51 -2.41 -13.79
CA GLN A 92 0.86 -2.75 -13.40
C GLN A 92 1.08 -2.40 -11.93
N PRO A 93 1.77 -3.26 -11.17
CA PRO A 93 2.09 -2.97 -9.79
C PRO A 93 3.18 -1.89 -9.70
N VAL A 94 2.98 -0.92 -8.83
CA VAL A 94 3.92 0.17 -8.56
C VAL A 94 4.20 0.21 -7.07
N ILE A 95 5.46 0.03 -6.67
CA ILE A 95 5.85 0.12 -5.27
C ILE A 95 5.71 1.58 -4.82
N ILE A 96 4.85 1.84 -3.84
CA ILE A 96 4.62 3.18 -3.29
C ILE A 96 5.38 3.41 -1.99
N ASN A 97 5.61 2.34 -1.22
CA ASN A 97 6.41 2.37 0.01
C ASN A 97 7.21 1.07 0.17
N LEU A 98 8.36 1.19 0.82
CA LEU A 98 9.23 0.08 1.15
C LEU A 98 9.80 0.29 2.55
N GLU A 99 9.67 -0.71 3.41
CA GLU A 99 10.23 -0.69 4.76
C GLU A 99 11.07 -1.94 4.98
N LYS A 100 12.31 -1.76 5.44
CA LYS A 100 13.21 -2.89 5.70
C LYS A 100 12.83 -3.55 7.01
N ILE A 101 12.57 -4.85 6.97
CA ILE A 101 12.28 -5.65 8.16
C ILE A 101 13.61 -6.16 8.71
N TYR A 102 13.93 -5.79 9.94
CA TYR A 102 15.05 -6.35 10.68
C TYR A 102 14.52 -7.47 11.55
N GLU A 103 14.98 -8.69 11.32
CA GLU A 103 14.81 -9.76 12.30
C GLU A 103 15.66 -9.34 13.52
N THR A 104 15.00 -8.93 14.59
CA THR A 104 15.65 -8.81 15.88
C THR A 104 15.95 -10.23 16.33
N ASP A 105 17.23 -10.62 16.33
CA ASP A 105 17.70 -11.82 16.99
C ASP A 105 17.18 -11.78 18.44
N SER A 106 16.10 -12.49 18.72
CA SER A 106 15.60 -12.70 20.07
C SER A 106 16.49 -13.73 20.76
N ASN A 107 17.73 -13.32 21.03
CA ASN A 107 18.64 -13.98 21.95
C ASN A 107 18.76 -13.07 23.18
N ASP A 108 17.73 -13.08 24.01
CA ASP A 108 17.86 -12.72 25.43
C ASP A 108 17.41 -13.97 26.21
N ASP A 109 18.39 -14.84 26.47
CA ASP A 109 18.36 -15.88 27.50
C ASP A 109 18.79 -15.25 28.85
#